data_AF-A0A918M093-F1
#
_entry.id   AF-A0A918M093-F1
#
_cell.length_a   1.000
_cell.length_b   1.000
_cell.length_c   1.000
_cell.angle_alpha   90.00
_cell.angle_beta   90.00
_cell.angle_gamma   90.00
#
_symmetry.space_group_name_H-M   'P 1'
#
loop_
_entity.id
_entity.type
_entity.pdbx_description
1 polymer ?
#
loop_
_entity_poly.entity_id
_entity_poly.type
_entity_poly.pdbx_seq_one_letter_code
_entity_poly.pdbx_strand_id
1 'polypeptide(L)'
;MCFPALLVDTRSLPVKVHRSVNASDPHVSAFAEIFGDPPADYAVPVDWAAVESWLGTSLPADYKAIAAAYGPLDIGAWLWLHTPCVNRGWFDYGAWIQQTRRDAPGVLPFGATRTADTLYWDTTASDDPDQWPVVMHCQDDENAGRDPWRRFTTPLVPTLAGLVADGMRPVAARSGMHTDLERTPWTPPPRRPEPTPQQRTALATGSGLETLIALVPAPETPALGKHNWDWLYERLGTRLPGEYVRLMERYGAGSWCGWLRFNIPFGEDRYALAPWAEWYAETYQGQRAEFPEYHPLAVHPESGGFLPFANSIDGDQLCWLTEGATPDDWPLIVVPRHADQGPPLNTDLTKTLLEWLRGRFATEGLPPLGRRDEDPLDYIAFEPHDAAAAADDH
;
A
#
# COMPACT_ATOMS: atom_id res chain seq x y z
N MET A 1 45.02 -6.80 -70.51
CA MET A 1 45.63 -7.22 -69.22
C MET A 1 44.47 -7.55 -68.29
N CYS A 2 44.12 -8.83 -68.16
CA CYS A 2 44.51 -9.74 -67.07
C CYS A 2 43.68 -9.55 -65.78
N PHE A 3 42.70 -10.46 -65.63
CA PHE A 3 42.07 -11.16 -64.47
C PHE A 3 42.49 -10.85 -63.00
N PRO A 4 41.73 -11.31 -61.97
CA PRO A 4 40.41 -11.99 -61.97
C PRO A 4 39.39 -11.48 -60.94
N ALA A 5 38.14 -11.90 -61.13
CA ALA A 5 37.07 -11.92 -60.13
C ALA A 5 37.42 -12.86 -58.96
N LEU A 6 37.28 -12.39 -57.72
CA LEU A 6 37.33 -13.24 -56.53
C LEU A 6 35.93 -13.76 -56.22
N LEU A 7 35.77 -15.06 -56.39
CA LEU A 7 34.68 -15.89 -55.91
C LEU A 7 34.68 -15.84 -54.37
N VAL A 8 33.64 -15.28 -53.75
CA VAL A 8 33.40 -15.47 -52.30
C VAL A 8 32.44 -16.64 -52.15
N ASP A 9 33.01 -17.74 -51.66
CA ASP A 9 32.37 -18.99 -51.25
C ASP A 9 31.27 -18.69 -50.22
N THR A 10 29.99 -18.78 -50.63
CA THR A 10 28.84 -18.73 -49.71
C THR A 10 28.63 -20.11 -49.09
N ARG A 11 29.56 -20.52 -48.22
CA ARG A 11 29.26 -21.60 -47.28
C ARG A 11 28.24 -21.07 -46.29
N SER A 12 27.00 -21.55 -46.45
CA SER A 12 25.96 -21.47 -45.44
C SER A 12 26.53 -21.94 -44.10
N LEU A 13 26.79 -20.98 -43.21
CA LEU A 13 26.93 -21.27 -41.79
C LEU A 13 25.54 -21.73 -41.30
N PRO A 14 25.42 -22.86 -40.59
CA PRO A 14 24.15 -23.24 -40.02
C PRO A 14 23.77 -22.18 -39.01
N VAL A 15 22.66 -21.48 -39.27
CA VAL A 15 21.94 -20.74 -38.23
C VAL A 15 21.54 -21.80 -37.20
N LYS A 16 22.31 -21.89 -36.12
CA LYS A 16 21.85 -22.54 -34.89
C LYS A 16 20.70 -21.68 -34.40
N VAL A 17 19.48 -22.04 -34.80
CA VAL A 17 18.28 -21.69 -34.07
C VAL A 17 18.51 -22.21 -32.65
N HIS A 18 18.88 -21.31 -31.74
CA HIS A 18 18.83 -21.59 -30.32
C HIS A 18 17.35 -21.80 -30.01
N ARG A 19 16.92 -23.06 -29.98
CA ARG A 19 15.66 -23.44 -29.35
C ARG A 19 15.79 -22.99 -27.89
N SER A 20 15.05 -21.94 -27.55
CA SER A 20 14.89 -21.49 -26.17
C SER A 20 14.50 -22.69 -25.32
N VAL A 21 15.12 -22.81 -24.14
CA VAL A 21 14.99 -23.92 -23.18
C VAL A 21 13.53 -24.14 -22.70
N ASN A 22 12.59 -23.24 -23.02
CA ASN A 22 11.22 -23.25 -22.49
C ASN A 22 10.15 -23.87 -23.40
N ALA A 23 10.43 -24.24 -24.65
CA ALA A 23 9.42 -24.75 -25.60
C ALA A 23 9.00 -26.23 -25.38
N SER A 24 9.37 -26.84 -24.25
CA SER A 24 9.05 -28.23 -23.91
C SER A 24 8.27 -28.39 -22.61
N ASP A 25 7.93 -27.28 -21.94
CA ASP A 25 7.04 -27.31 -20.78
C ASP A 25 5.58 -27.46 -21.25
N PRO A 26 4.84 -28.49 -20.80
CA PRO A 26 3.46 -28.70 -21.21
C PRO A 26 2.53 -27.55 -20.80
N HIS A 27 2.80 -26.85 -19.70
CA HIS A 27 2.01 -25.72 -19.25
C HIS A 27 2.20 -24.49 -20.14
N VAL A 28 3.45 -24.20 -20.52
CA VAL A 28 3.77 -23.13 -21.48
C VAL A 28 3.13 -23.42 -22.82
N SER A 29 3.17 -24.68 -23.27
CA SER A 29 2.56 -25.11 -24.53
C SER A 29 1.04 -24.91 -24.52
N ALA A 30 0.35 -25.32 -23.46
CA ALA A 30 -1.10 -25.13 -23.33
C ALA A 30 -1.50 -23.65 -23.31
N PHE A 31 -0.70 -22.79 -22.67
CA PHE A 31 -0.95 -21.34 -22.71
C PHE A 31 -0.70 -20.74 -24.09
N ALA A 32 0.38 -21.16 -24.77
CA ALA A 32 0.73 -20.70 -26.11
C ALA A 32 -0.30 -21.09 -27.18
N GLU A 33 -0.99 -22.22 -27.02
CA GLU A 33 -2.11 -22.61 -27.89
C GLU A 33 -3.25 -21.59 -27.88
N ILE A 34 -3.44 -20.87 -26.77
CA ILE A 34 -4.50 -19.87 -26.61
C ILE A 34 -3.98 -18.47 -26.97
N PHE A 35 -2.81 -18.08 -26.46
CA PHE A 35 -2.35 -16.69 -26.47
C PHE A 35 -1.12 -16.42 -27.35
N GLY A 36 -0.54 -17.46 -27.96
CA GLY A 36 0.67 -17.38 -28.78
C GLY A 36 1.97 -17.55 -27.98
N ASP A 37 3.07 -17.74 -28.71
CA ASP A 37 4.40 -18.00 -28.13
C ASP A 37 4.93 -16.82 -27.31
N PRO A 38 5.74 -17.07 -26.25
CA PRO A 38 6.34 -16.02 -25.45
C PRO A 38 7.40 -15.25 -26.26
N PRO A 39 7.40 -13.91 -26.24
CA PRO A 39 8.48 -13.13 -26.85
C PRO A 39 9.82 -13.33 -26.13
N ALA A 40 10.93 -13.24 -26.86
CA ALA A 40 12.26 -13.62 -26.36
C ALA A 40 12.77 -12.79 -25.15
N ASP A 41 12.20 -11.61 -24.92
CA ASP A 41 12.61 -10.66 -23.88
C ASP A 41 11.66 -10.62 -22.67
N TYR A 42 10.65 -11.51 -22.60
CA TYR A 42 9.61 -11.51 -21.56
C TYR A 42 10.00 -12.23 -20.26
N ALA A 43 11.07 -13.04 -20.27
CA ALA A 43 11.48 -13.80 -19.10
C ALA A 43 11.96 -12.89 -17.95
N VAL A 44 11.29 -13.00 -16.80
CA VAL A 44 11.69 -12.34 -15.54
C VAL A 44 12.23 -13.42 -14.60
N PRO A 45 13.42 -13.25 -14.01
CA PRO A 45 13.95 -14.21 -13.07
C PRO A 45 13.15 -14.14 -11.76
N VAL A 46 12.65 -15.29 -11.31
CA VAL A 46 11.91 -15.43 -10.05
C VAL A 46 12.56 -16.51 -9.21
N ASP A 47 12.86 -16.19 -7.95
CA ASP A 47 13.24 -17.20 -6.96
C ASP A 47 11.98 -17.82 -6.34
N TRP A 48 11.47 -18.87 -6.99
CA TRP A 48 10.25 -19.53 -6.54
C TRP A 48 10.37 -20.14 -5.14
N ALA A 49 11.56 -20.59 -4.75
CA ALA A 49 11.76 -21.16 -3.42
C ALA A 49 11.63 -20.08 -2.34
N ALA A 50 12.16 -18.88 -2.58
CA ALA A 50 11.97 -17.74 -1.69
C ALA A 50 10.49 -17.30 -1.62
N VAL A 51 9.81 -17.24 -2.77
CA VAL A 51 8.38 -16.88 -2.86
C VAL A 51 7.51 -17.87 -2.08
N GLU A 52 7.63 -19.18 -2.34
CA GLU A 52 6.80 -20.20 -1.68
C GLU A 52 7.11 -20.31 -0.18
N SER A 53 8.39 -20.19 0.20
CA SER A 53 8.79 -20.12 1.60
C SER A 53 8.14 -18.93 2.32
N TRP A 54 8.10 -17.75 1.68
CA TRP A 54 7.47 -16.55 2.24
C TRP A 54 5.94 -16.64 2.29
N LEU A 55 5.29 -17.18 1.25
CA LEU A 55 3.85 -17.41 1.23
C LEU A 55 3.41 -18.51 2.20
N GLY A 56 4.32 -19.40 2.60
CA GLY A 56 4.03 -20.56 3.44
C GLY A 56 3.30 -21.69 2.70
N THR A 57 3.26 -21.63 1.36
CA THR A 57 2.60 -22.62 0.50
C THR A 57 3.24 -22.67 -0.87
N SER A 58 3.18 -23.83 -1.53
CA SER A 58 3.55 -23.95 -2.94
C SER A 58 2.51 -23.29 -3.85
N LEU A 59 2.95 -22.89 -5.05
CA LEU A 59 2.13 -22.29 -6.10
C LEU A 59 1.85 -23.28 -7.24
N PRO A 60 0.75 -23.10 -8.00
CA PRO A 60 0.46 -23.91 -9.17
C PRO A 60 1.62 -23.94 -10.17
N ALA A 61 1.90 -25.11 -10.72
CA ALA A 61 2.98 -25.34 -11.68
C ALA A 61 2.76 -24.55 -12.98
N ASP A 62 1.51 -24.46 -13.44
CA ASP A 62 1.16 -23.73 -14.64
C ASP A 62 1.47 -22.23 -14.52
N TYR A 63 1.11 -21.61 -13.40
CA TYR A 63 1.43 -20.23 -13.09
C TYR A 63 2.94 -19.99 -13.07
N LYS A 64 3.72 -20.83 -12.38
CA LYS A 64 5.18 -20.68 -12.31
C LYS A 64 5.84 -20.78 -13.68
N ALA A 65 5.37 -21.72 -14.51
CA ALA A 65 5.86 -21.90 -15.88
C ALA A 65 5.50 -20.71 -16.78
N ILE A 66 4.26 -20.23 -16.71
CA ILE A 66 3.80 -19.04 -17.47
C ILE A 66 4.57 -17.79 -17.03
N ALA A 67 4.67 -17.52 -15.73
CA ALA A 67 5.40 -16.38 -15.20
C ALA A 67 6.89 -16.40 -15.59
N ALA A 68 7.54 -17.58 -15.59
CA ALA A 68 8.93 -17.71 -16.01
C ALA A 68 9.13 -17.46 -17.53
N ALA A 69 8.16 -17.84 -18.36
CA ALA A 69 8.26 -17.70 -19.82
C ALA A 69 7.77 -16.33 -20.34
N TYR A 70 6.69 -15.80 -19.75
CA TYR A 70 5.99 -14.61 -20.21
C TYR A 70 6.15 -13.40 -19.28
N GLY A 71 6.63 -13.58 -18.06
CA GLY A 71 6.66 -12.49 -17.08
C GLY A 71 5.25 -11.97 -16.74
N PRO A 72 5.12 -10.72 -16.26
CA PRO A 72 3.83 -10.13 -15.98
C PRO A 72 3.06 -9.80 -17.26
N LEU A 73 1.79 -10.20 -17.30
CA LEU A 73 0.98 -10.15 -18.52
C LEU A 73 -0.22 -9.22 -18.39
N ASP A 74 -0.61 -8.66 -19.54
CA ASP A 74 -1.92 -8.14 -19.84
C ASP A 74 -2.59 -9.10 -20.83
N ILE A 75 -3.64 -9.78 -20.37
CA ILE A 75 -4.36 -10.83 -21.06
C ILE A 75 -5.71 -10.28 -21.52
N GLY A 76 -5.96 -10.38 -22.82
CA GLY A 76 -7.21 -9.97 -23.45
C GLY A 76 -7.53 -8.48 -23.38
N ALA A 77 -6.55 -7.62 -23.05
CA ALA A 77 -6.76 -6.21 -22.74
C ALA A 77 -7.71 -5.99 -21.54
N TRP A 78 -7.78 -6.97 -20.64
CA TRP A 78 -8.76 -7.01 -19.55
C TRP A 78 -8.17 -7.47 -18.22
N LEU A 79 -7.32 -8.50 -18.23
CA LEU A 79 -6.77 -9.11 -17.01
C LEU A 79 -5.26 -8.88 -16.92
N TRP A 80 -4.80 -8.47 -15.75
CA TRP A 80 -3.39 -8.45 -15.38
C TRP A 80 -3.03 -9.71 -14.61
N LEU A 81 -2.01 -10.42 -15.09
CA LEU A 81 -1.36 -11.49 -14.35
C LEU A 81 -0.17 -10.89 -13.60
N HIS A 82 -0.25 -10.87 -12.27
CA HIS A 82 0.83 -10.36 -11.43
C HIS A 82 1.88 -11.46 -11.22
N THR A 83 3.15 -11.06 -11.24
CA THR A 83 4.29 -11.95 -11.02
C THR A 83 5.20 -11.37 -9.94
N PRO A 84 5.94 -12.20 -9.18
CA PRO A 84 6.92 -11.71 -8.22
C PRO A 84 8.11 -11.08 -8.96
N CYS A 85 8.05 -9.77 -9.19
CA CYS A 85 9.06 -9.03 -9.91
C CYS A 85 9.35 -7.68 -9.25
N VAL A 86 10.55 -7.14 -9.46
CA VAL A 86 10.94 -5.82 -8.94
C VAL A 86 10.52 -4.75 -9.93
N ASN A 87 9.63 -3.85 -9.50
CA ASN A 87 9.19 -2.67 -10.25
C ASN A 87 9.15 -1.44 -9.32
N ARG A 88 10.29 -0.77 -9.16
CA ARG A 88 10.46 0.27 -8.13
C ARG A 88 9.50 1.44 -8.34
N GLY A 89 8.79 1.79 -7.27
CA GLY A 89 7.94 2.99 -7.21
C GLY A 89 6.57 2.84 -7.88
N TRP A 90 6.25 1.67 -8.45
CA TRP A 90 4.98 1.48 -9.16
C TRP A 90 4.20 0.24 -8.69
N PHE A 91 4.85 -0.90 -8.51
CA PHE A 91 4.20 -2.12 -8.01
C PHE A 91 5.14 -2.91 -7.10
N ASP A 92 4.69 -3.17 -5.87
CA ASP A 92 5.33 -4.10 -4.95
C ASP A 92 4.47 -5.35 -4.79
N TYR A 93 4.98 -6.49 -5.28
CA TYR A 93 4.27 -7.77 -5.22
C TYR A 93 3.95 -8.19 -3.77
N GLY A 94 4.86 -7.94 -2.82
CA GLY A 94 4.67 -8.33 -1.42
C GLY A 94 3.57 -7.52 -0.76
N ALA A 95 3.60 -6.20 -0.91
CA ALA A 95 2.58 -5.29 -0.41
C ALA A 95 1.22 -5.60 -1.02
N TRP A 96 1.16 -5.86 -2.34
CA TRP A 96 -0.07 -6.23 -3.02
C TRP A 96 -0.65 -7.56 -2.50
N ILE A 97 0.16 -8.62 -2.37
CA ILE A 97 -0.30 -9.89 -1.79
C ILE A 97 -0.82 -9.70 -0.36
N GLN A 98 -0.09 -8.97 0.49
CA GLN A 98 -0.45 -8.77 1.90
C GLN A 98 -1.73 -7.94 2.07
N GLN A 99 -1.92 -6.90 1.26
CA GLN A 99 -3.15 -6.12 1.27
C GLN A 99 -4.33 -6.99 0.81
N THR A 100 -4.18 -7.65 -0.33
CA THR A 100 -5.26 -8.37 -0.98
C THR A 100 -5.68 -9.64 -0.20
N ARG A 101 -4.74 -10.31 0.48
CA ARG A 101 -5.07 -11.43 1.38
C ARG A 101 -5.84 -11.00 2.63
N ARG A 102 -5.64 -9.77 3.13
CA ARG A 102 -6.43 -9.24 4.25
C ARG A 102 -7.90 -9.12 3.83
N ASP A 103 -8.12 -8.64 2.62
CA ASP A 103 -9.47 -8.46 2.09
C ASP A 103 -10.21 -9.79 1.82
N ALA A 104 -9.47 -10.89 1.63
CA ALA A 104 -10.03 -12.22 1.38
C ALA A 104 -9.17 -13.37 1.98
N PRO A 105 -9.44 -13.79 3.24
CA PRO A 105 -8.73 -14.90 3.85
C PRO A 105 -9.12 -16.25 3.21
N GLY A 106 -8.17 -17.19 3.14
CA GLY A 106 -8.37 -18.53 2.56
C GLY A 106 -8.17 -18.61 1.04
N VAL A 107 -7.97 -17.47 0.37
CA VAL A 107 -7.66 -17.40 -1.05
C VAL A 107 -6.29 -16.74 -1.27
N LEU A 108 -5.64 -17.03 -2.41
CA LEU A 108 -4.34 -16.48 -2.77
C LEU A 108 -4.45 -15.65 -4.05
N PRO A 109 -4.25 -14.31 -3.99
CA PRO A 109 -4.38 -13.46 -5.15
C PRO A 109 -3.24 -13.65 -6.15
N PHE A 110 -3.56 -13.57 -7.44
CA PHE A 110 -2.58 -13.72 -8.53
C PHE A 110 -2.78 -12.76 -9.70
N GLY A 111 -3.96 -12.14 -9.81
CA GLY A 111 -4.27 -11.24 -10.90
C GLY A 111 -5.33 -10.22 -10.51
N ALA A 112 -5.51 -9.23 -11.36
CA ALA A 112 -6.58 -8.25 -11.24
C ALA A 112 -7.16 -7.93 -12.63
N THR A 113 -8.40 -7.49 -12.72
CA THR A 113 -8.95 -6.91 -13.94
C THR A 113 -8.63 -5.42 -13.99
N ARG A 114 -8.69 -4.82 -15.19
CA ARG A 114 -8.60 -3.37 -15.37
C ARG A 114 -9.74 -2.59 -14.71
N THR A 115 -10.78 -3.28 -14.24
CA THR A 115 -11.94 -2.73 -13.53
C THR A 115 -11.88 -2.97 -12.02
N ALA A 116 -10.68 -3.27 -11.49
CA ALA A 116 -10.41 -3.48 -10.07
C ALA A 116 -11.04 -4.75 -9.45
N ASP A 117 -11.46 -5.72 -10.26
CA ASP A 117 -11.78 -7.06 -9.74
C ASP A 117 -10.48 -7.81 -9.45
N THR A 118 -10.46 -8.64 -8.43
CA THR A 118 -9.25 -9.41 -8.07
C THR A 118 -9.46 -10.89 -8.32
N LEU A 119 -8.47 -11.54 -8.92
CA LEU A 119 -8.45 -12.99 -9.13
C LEU A 119 -7.59 -13.69 -8.10
N TYR A 120 -8.10 -14.82 -7.62
CA TYR A 120 -7.49 -15.64 -6.60
C TYR A 120 -7.55 -17.12 -6.93
N TRP A 121 -6.63 -17.89 -6.35
CA TRP A 121 -6.78 -19.32 -6.15
C TRP A 121 -7.48 -19.59 -4.83
N ASP A 122 -8.49 -20.46 -4.82
CA ASP A 122 -9.08 -20.98 -3.59
C ASP A 122 -8.17 -22.05 -2.98
N THR A 123 -7.38 -21.65 -2.00
CA THR A 123 -6.39 -22.53 -1.35
C THR A 123 -7.03 -23.53 -0.40
N THR A 124 -8.33 -23.39 -0.10
CA THR A 124 -9.05 -24.31 0.78
C THR A 124 -9.62 -25.52 0.04
N ALA A 125 -9.67 -25.46 -1.29
CA ALA A 125 -10.30 -26.49 -2.10
C ALA A 125 -9.49 -27.80 -2.20
N SER A 126 -8.16 -27.73 -2.04
CA SER A 126 -7.26 -28.87 -2.22
C SER A 126 -5.91 -28.63 -1.55
N ASP A 127 -5.27 -29.69 -1.06
CA ASP A 127 -3.87 -29.67 -0.60
C ASP A 127 -2.87 -29.63 -1.78
N ASP A 128 -3.33 -29.97 -2.99
CA ASP A 128 -2.56 -29.87 -4.24
C ASP A 128 -2.83 -28.53 -4.94
N PRO A 129 -1.82 -27.62 -5.04
CA PRO A 129 -1.97 -26.33 -5.69
C PRO A 129 -2.39 -26.39 -7.15
N ASP A 130 -2.04 -27.47 -7.88
CA ASP A 130 -2.42 -27.61 -9.29
C ASP A 130 -3.93 -27.84 -9.47
N GLN A 131 -4.66 -28.11 -8.39
CA GLN A 131 -6.11 -28.28 -8.36
C GLN A 131 -6.86 -27.05 -7.82
N TRP A 132 -6.17 -25.98 -7.44
CA TRP A 132 -6.83 -24.80 -6.88
C TRP A 132 -7.71 -24.10 -7.94
N PRO A 133 -9.03 -23.99 -7.70
CA PRO A 133 -9.89 -23.32 -8.65
C PRO A 133 -9.69 -21.81 -8.58
N VAL A 134 -9.85 -21.15 -9.73
CA VAL A 134 -9.88 -19.69 -9.80
C VAL A 134 -11.22 -19.19 -9.27
N VAL A 135 -11.14 -18.17 -8.42
CA VAL A 135 -12.27 -17.34 -7.98
C VAL A 135 -11.93 -15.88 -8.23
N MET A 136 -12.96 -15.06 -8.46
CA MET A 136 -12.80 -13.63 -8.69
C MET A 136 -13.72 -12.86 -7.75
N HIS A 137 -13.16 -11.84 -7.11
CA HIS A 137 -13.90 -10.88 -6.30
C HIS A 137 -14.26 -9.67 -7.16
N CYS A 138 -15.54 -9.49 -7.41
CA CYS A 138 -16.11 -8.42 -8.23
C CYS A 138 -16.43 -7.21 -7.36
N GLN A 139 -15.69 -6.10 -7.55
CA GLN A 139 -15.85 -4.91 -6.70
C GLN A 139 -17.23 -4.25 -6.90
N ASP A 140 -17.73 -4.25 -8.12
CA ASP A 140 -19.05 -3.67 -8.45
C ASP A 140 -20.22 -4.45 -7.83
N ASP A 141 -20.07 -5.76 -7.65
CA ASP A 141 -21.07 -6.59 -6.98
C ASP A 141 -21.07 -6.32 -5.47
N GLU A 142 -19.89 -6.18 -4.86
CA GLU A 142 -19.75 -5.80 -3.45
C GLU A 142 -20.38 -4.42 -3.19
N ASN A 143 -20.02 -3.42 -4.00
CA ASN A 143 -20.53 -2.06 -3.90
C ASN A 143 -22.06 -2.00 -4.04
N ALA A 144 -22.65 -2.94 -4.78
CA ALA A 144 -24.08 -3.05 -4.95
C ALA A 144 -24.77 -3.99 -3.95
N GLY A 145 -24.04 -4.53 -2.96
CA GLY A 145 -24.56 -5.43 -1.92
C GLY A 145 -24.97 -6.82 -2.43
N ARG A 146 -24.40 -7.28 -3.55
CA ARG A 146 -24.59 -8.64 -4.10
C ARG A 146 -23.48 -9.57 -3.63
N ASP A 147 -23.57 -10.88 -3.94
CA ASP A 147 -22.44 -11.80 -3.73
C ASP A 147 -21.28 -11.36 -4.65
N PRO A 148 -20.15 -10.92 -4.11
CA PRO A 148 -19.04 -10.43 -4.93
C PRO A 148 -18.21 -11.57 -5.51
N TRP A 149 -18.46 -12.83 -5.13
CA TRP A 149 -17.61 -13.96 -5.51
C TRP A 149 -18.10 -14.69 -6.74
N ARG A 150 -17.39 -14.53 -7.86
CA ARG A 150 -17.54 -15.38 -9.04
C ARG A 150 -16.59 -16.58 -8.96
N ARG A 151 -17.13 -17.79 -9.15
CA ARG A 151 -16.40 -19.05 -8.96
C ARG A 151 -16.29 -19.81 -10.29
N PHE A 152 -15.07 -20.06 -10.77
CA PHE A 152 -14.83 -20.70 -12.07
C PHE A 152 -14.60 -22.20 -11.98
N THR A 153 -14.46 -22.76 -10.78
CA THR A 153 -14.32 -24.21 -10.48
C THR A 153 -13.15 -24.93 -11.17
N THR A 154 -12.28 -24.20 -11.88
CA THR A 154 -11.18 -24.77 -12.66
C THR A 154 -9.87 -24.02 -12.40
N PRO A 155 -8.70 -24.64 -12.61
CA PRO A 155 -7.40 -23.97 -12.48
C PRO A 155 -7.17 -22.84 -13.51
N LEU A 156 -6.00 -22.19 -13.46
CA LEU A 156 -5.68 -20.98 -14.22
C LEU A 156 -5.89 -21.15 -15.73
N VAL A 157 -5.16 -22.07 -16.38
CA VAL A 157 -5.22 -22.19 -17.85
C VAL A 157 -6.62 -22.57 -18.37
N PRO A 158 -7.34 -23.56 -17.79
CA PRO A 158 -8.72 -23.85 -18.18
C PRO A 158 -9.68 -22.67 -17.96
N THR A 159 -9.52 -21.90 -16.87
CA THR A 159 -10.33 -20.70 -16.63
C THR A 159 -10.12 -19.65 -17.73
N LEU A 160 -8.87 -19.39 -18.11
CA LEU A 160 -8.55 -18.46 -19.20
C LEU A 160 -9.13 -18.93 -20.54
N ALA A 161 -9.08 -20.24 -20.83
CA ALA A 161 -9.70 -20.81 -22.02
C ALA A 161 -11.22 -20.60 -22.05
N GLY A 162 -11.89 -20.81 -20.91
CA GLY A 162 -13.32 -20.53 -20.75
C GLY A 162 -13.66 -19.05 -20.97
N LEU A 163 -12.88 -18.14 -20.40
CA LEU A 163 -13.04 -16.70 -20.60
C LEU A 163 -12.88 -16.28 -22.07
N VAL A 164 -11.94 -16.89 -22.80
CA VAL A 164 -11.80 -16.67 -24.25
C VAL A 164 -13.03 -17.18 -25.00
N ALA A 165 -13.53 -18.36 -24.66
CA ALA A 165 -14.76 -18.90 -25.25
C ALA A 165 -15.98 -18.00 -25.00
N ASP A 166 -16.00 -17.31 -23.85
CA ASP A 166 -17.04 -16.34 -23.46
C ASP A 166 -16.81 -14.93 -24.03
N GLY A 167 -15.76 -14.72 -24.84
CA GLY A 167 -15.54 -13.48 -25.60
C GLY A 167 -14.33 -12.64 -25.20
N MET A 168 -13.50 -13.08 -24.24
CA MET A 168 -12.20 -12.45 -23.98
C MET A 168 -11.28 -12.61 -25.19
N ARG A 169 -10.52 -11.56 -25.53
CA ARG A 169 -9.59 -11.63 -26.66
C ARG A 169 -8.44 -12.59 -26.34
N PRO A 170 -8.08 -13.52 -27.24
CA PRO A 170 -6.97 -14.45 -27.05
C PRO A 170 -5.63 -13.79 -27.37
N VAL A 171 -5.29 -12.71 -26.65
CA VAL A 171 -4.04 -11.97 -26.84
C VAL A 171 -3.37 -11.78 -25.48
N ALA A 172 -2.09 -12.09 -25.37
CA ALA A 172 -1.26 -11.74 -24.22
C ALA A 172 -0.19 -10.72 -24.64
N ALA A 173 -0.01 -9.68 -23.83
CA ALA A 173 1.03 -8.67 -23.99
C ALA A 173 1.74 -8.44 -22.65
N ARG A 174 2.94 -7.85 -22.66
CA ARG A 174 3.58 -7.43 -21.41
C ARG A 174 2.69 -6.43 -20.69
N SER A 175 2.52 -6.62 -19.38
CA SER A 175 1.73 -5.70 -18.58
C SER A 175 2.31 -4.29 -18.59
N GLY A 176 1.50 -3.31 -18.96
CA GLY A 176 1.85 -1.88 -18.85
C GLY A 176 1.96 -1.39 -17.41
N MET A 177 1.53 -2.19 -16.43
CA MET A 177 1.81 -1.94 -15.00
C MET A 177 3.28 -2.18 -14.66
N HIS A 178 4.01 -2.93 -15.49
CA HIS A 178 5.34 -3.44 -15.18
C HIS A 178 6.33 -3.08 -16.29
N THR A 179 6.51 -1.78 -16.54
CA THR A 179 7.33 -1.25 -17.64
C THR A 179 8.83 -1.23 -17.33
N ASP A 180 9.21 -1.01 -16.07
CA ASP A 180 10.61 -0.84 -15.64
C ASP A 180 11.09 -2.00 -14.74
N LEU A 181 10.95 -3.21 -15.25
CA LEU A 181 11.33 -4.42 -14.52
C LEU A 181 12.86 -4.54 -14.37
N GLU A 182 13.33 -4.74 -13.14
CA GLU A 182 14.71 -5.12 -12.92
C GLU A 182 14.94 -6.59 -13.30
N ARG A 183 16.19 -6.90 -13.67
CA ARG A 183 16.63 -8.28 -13.95
C ARG A 183 17.03 -9.05 -12.68
N THR A 184 16.80 -8.48 -11.51
CA THR A 184 17.04 -9.11 -10.21
C THR A 184 15.78 -9.84 -9.75
N PRO A 185 15.90 -11.05 -9.18
CA PRO A 185 14.75 -11.71 -8.56
C PRO A 185 14.14 -10.84 -7.48
N TRP A 186 12.81 -10.85 -7.40
CA TRP A 186 12.10 -10.23 -6.30
C TRP A 186 12.50 -10.87 -4.97
N THR A 187 12.85 -10.03 -3.99
CA THR A 187 13.16 -10.46 -2.63
C THR A 187 11.90 -10.31 -1.78
N PRO A 188 11.39 -11.37 -1.15
CA PRO A 188 10.24 -11.25 -0.28
C PRO A 188 10.48 -10.29 0.89
N PRO A 189 9.50 -9.46 1.27
CA PRO A 189 9.64 -8.58 2.42
C PRO A 189 9.79 -9.41 3.70
N PRO A 190 10.51 -8.90 4.71
CA PRO A 190 10.64 -9.58 5.99
C PRO A 190 9.26 -9.86 6.58
N ARG A 191 9.10 -11.06 7.14
CA ARG A 191 7.87 -11.39 7.88
C ARG A 191 7.78 -10.52 9.12
N ARG A 192 6.57 -10.03 9.38
CA ARG A 192 6.26 -9.36 10.63
C ARG A 192 6.52 -10.32 11.81
N PRO A 193 7.23 -9.89 12.86
CA PRO A 193 7.42 -10.70 14.05
C PRO A 193 6.09 -11.02 14.73
N GLU A 194 6.02 -12.18 15.37
CA GLU A 194 4.88 -12.56 16.21
C GLU A 194 4.65 -11.52 17.33
N PRO A 195 3.40 -11.10 17.59
CA PRO A 195 3.13 -10.11 18.60
C PRO A 195 3.51 -10.58 20.01
N THR A 196 4.21 -9.71 20.74
CA THR A 196 4.67 -10.01 22.10
C THR A 196 3.52 -10.03 23.12
N PRO A 197 3.67 -10.71 24.27
CA PRO A 197 2.69 -10.65 25.36
C PRO A 197 2.41 -9.22 25.86
N GLN A 198 3.42 -8.35 25.81
CA GLN A 198 3.29 -6.94 26.16
C GLN A 198 2.38 -6.20 25.17
N GLN A 199 2.59 -6.40 23.86
CA GLN A 199 1.71 -5.83 22.83
C GLN A 199 0.27 -6.34 22.95
N ARG A 200 0.07 -7.64 23.21
CA ARG A 200 -1.28 -8.20 23.45
C ARG A 200 -1.95 -7.58 24.68
N THR A 201 -1.19 -7.34 25.74
CA THR A 201 -1.71 -6.66 26.95
C THR A 201 -2.10 -5.21 26.66
N ALA A 202 -1.24 -4.48 25.93
CA ALA A 202 -1.46 -3.10 25.52
C ALA A 202 -2.61 -2.96 24.52
N LEU A 203 -2.86 -3.97 23.69
CA LEU A 203 -4.02 -4.02 22.80
C LEU A 203 -5.32 -4.11 23.62
N ALA A 204 -5.35 -4.93 24.65
CA ALA A 204 -6.54 -5.13 25.46
C ALA A 204 -6.83 -3.96 26.42
N THR A 205 -5.81 -3.45 27.11
CA THR A 205 -5.96 -2.58 28.28
C THR A 205 -4.82 -1.55 28.43
N GLY A 206 -4.99 -0.60 29.35
CA GLY A 206 -4.03 0.46 29.63
C GLY A 206 -4.34 1.78 28.90
N SER A 207 -3.66 2.85 29.31
CA SER A 207 -3.80 4.21 28.80
C SER A 207 -2.47 4.95 28.80
N GLY A 208 -2.40 6.05 28.07
CA GLY A 208 -1.24 6.95 28.03
C GLY A 208 -0.07 6.43 27.20
N LEU A 209 0.98 7.25 27.11
CA LEU A 209 2.09 7.09 26.16
C LEU A 209 2.84 5.76 26.34
N GLU A 210 3.05 5.31 27.58
CA GLU A 210 3.69 4.01 27.84
C GLU A 210 2.90 2.83 27.28
N THR A 211 1.56 2.90 27.32
CA THR A 211 0.72 1.87 26.69
C THR A 211 0.81 1.94 25.17
N LEU A 212 0.90 3.14 24.59
CA LEU A 212 1.09 3.32 23.16
C LEU A 212 2.44 2.74 22.69
N ILE A 213 3.52 3.01 23.43
CA ILE A 213 4.87 2.45 23.18
C ILE A 213 4.86 0.92 23.31
N ALA A 214 4.15 0.39 24.30
CA ALA A 214 3.99 -1.04 24.50
C ALA A 214 3.21 -1.72 23.36
N LEU A 215 2.27 -1.01 22.73
CA LEU A 215 1.46 -1.50 21.62
C LEU A 215 2.21 -1.41 20.28
N VAL A 216 2.74 -0.23 19.97
CA VAL A 216 3.50 0.07 18.76
C VAL A 216 4.87 0.63 19.18
N PRO A 217 5.94 -0.18 19.15
CA PRO A 217 7.26 0.28 19.57
C PRO A 217 7.70 1.56 18.83
N ALA A 218 8.20 2.52 19.59
CA ALA A 218 8.73 3.76 19.03
C ALA A 218 10.04 3.54 18.26
N PRO A 219 10.32 4.34 17.22
CA PRO A 219 11.58 4.27 16.49
C PRO A 219 12.78 4.56 17.39
N GLU A 220 13.94 4.03 17.01
CA GLU A 220 15.21 4.30 17.72
C GLU A 220 15.60 5.78 17.63
N THR A 221 15.36 6.40 16.46
CA THR A 221 15.63 7.82 16.20
C THR A 221 14.36 8.50 15.70
N PRO A 222 13.70 9.34 16.51
CA PRO A 222 12.50 10.07 16.08
C PRO A 222 12.85 11.17 15.07
N ALA A 223 12.06 11.29 14.01
CA ALA A 223 12.22 12.32 13.00
C ALA A 223 11.66 13.66 13.50
N LEU A 224 12.52 14.51 14.05
CA LEU A 224 12.12 15.80 14.60
C LEU A 224 12.41 16.97 13.68
N GLY A 225 13.42 16.89 12.83
CA GLY A 225 13.88 18.00 11.99
C GLY A 225 15.15 18.68 12.54
N LYS A 226 15.49 19.85 12.00
CA LYS A 226 16.78 20.54 12.24
C LYS A 226 16.76 21.54 13.41
N HIS A 227 15.58 22.06 13.76
CA HIS A 227 15.40 23.07 14.81
C HIS A 227 15.03 22.47 16.17
N ASN A 228 14.33 23.23 17.00
CA ASN A 228 13.90 22.85 18.35
C ASN A 228 12.52 23.43 18.69
N TRP A 229 12.02 23.10 19.87
CA TRP A 229 10.71 23.56 20.35
C TRP A 229 10.58 25.08 20.46
N ASP A 230 11.61 25.79 20.92
CA ASP A 230 11.55 27.25 21.08
C ASP A 230 11.38 27.94 19.71
N TRP A 231 12.11 27.47 18.70
CA TRP A 231 11.92 27.91 17.31
C TRP A 231 10.50 27.68 16.81
N LEU A 232 9.94 26.48 17.06
CA LEU A 232 8.59 26.15 16.63
C LEU A 232 7.53 27.01 17.34
N TYR A 233 7.68 27.23 18.64
CA TYR A 233 6.76 28.06 19.41
C TYR A 233 6.79 29.53 18.98
N GLU A 234 7.97 30.06 18.65
CA GLU A 234 8.10 31.40 18.09
C GLU A 234 7.39 31.52 16.75
N ARG A 235 7.57 30.53 15.86
CA ARG A 235 6.92 30.51 14.54
C ARG A 235 5.40 30.39 14.60
N LEU A 236 4.89 29.49 15.45
CA LEU A 236 3.45 29.30 15.63
C LEU A 236 2.79 30.42 16.45
N GLY A 237 3.58 31.20 17.20
CA GLY A 237 3.09 32.21 18.14
C GLY A 237 2.42 31.62 19.39
N THR A 238 2.64 30.33 19.67
CA THR A 238 2.02 29.62 20.79
C THR A 238 2.81 28.38 21.20
N ARG A 239 2.61 27.93 22.44
CA ARG A 239 3.09 26.61 22.88
C ARG A 239 2.10 25.53 22.43
N LEU A 240 2.58 24.30 22.35
CA LEU A 240 1.76 23.13 22.01
C LEU A 240 1.36 22.34 23.27
N PRO A 241 0.30 21.51 23.20
CA PRO A 241 -0.06 20.63 24.30
C PRO A 241 1.12 19.74 24.71
N GLY A 242 1.37 19.62 26.01
CA GLY A 242 2.51 18.88 26.54
C GLY A 242 2.46 17.38 26.22
N GLU A 243 1.26 16.83 26.03
CA GLU A 243 1.08 15.45 25.55
C GLU A 243 1.65 15.25 24.14
N TYR A 244 1.38 16.19 23.23
CA TYR A 244 1.92 16.16 21.87
C TYR A 244 3.45 16.25 21.88
N VAL A 245 4.00 17.16 22.68
CA VAL A 245 5.45 17.32 22.83
C VAL A 245 6.10 16.00 23.24
N ARG A 246 5.59 15.32 24.28
CA ARG A 246 6.12 14.03 24.73
C ARG A 246 5.96 12.92 23.69
N LEU A 247 4.85 12.91 22.95
CA LEU A 247 4.62 11.94 21.88
C LEU A 247 5.63 12.15 20.75
N MET A 248 5.86 13.38 20.30
CA MET A 248 6.82 13.70 19.26
C MET A 248 8.27 13.46 19.69
N GLU A 249 8.64 13.75 20.94
CA GLU A 249 9.96 13.42 21.46
C GLU A 249 10.25 11.92 21.45
N ARG A 250 9.20 11.08 21.50
CA ARG A 250 9.34 9.62 21.46
C ARG A 250 9.24 9.03 20.05
N TYR A 251 8.26 9.46 19.26
CA TYR A 251 7.97 8.92 17.93
C TYR A 251 8.52 9.77 16.78
N GLY A 252 8.54 11.09 16.95
CA GLY A 252 8.77 12.04 15.88
C GLY A 252 7.66 12.02 14.83
N ALA A 253 7.95 12.61 13.68
CA ALA A 253 7.10 12.52 12.51
C ALA A 253 7.13 11.14 11.88
N GLY A 254 6.02 10.75 11.29
CA GLY A 254 5.82 9.41 10.75
C GLY A 254 4.38 9.15 10.36
N SER A 255 4.13 7.94 9.87
CA SER A 255 2.81 7.47 9.47
C SER A 255 2.34 6.34 10.37
N TRP A 256 1.18 6.50 10.98
CA TRP A 256 0.49 5.42 11.67
C TRP A 256 -0.32 4.60 10.67
N CYS A 257 -0.03 3.30 10.62
CA CYS A 257 -0.69 2.33 9.74
C CYS A 257 -0.68 2.71 8.25
N GLY A 258 0.33 3.47 7.80
CA GLY A 258 0.38 4.01 6.43
C GLY A 258 -0.71 5.05 6.11
N TRP A 259 -1.49 5.48 7.10
CA TRP A 259 -2.70 6.28 6.90
C TRP A 259 -2.59 7.68 7.52
N LEU A 260 -2.34 7.76 8.84
CA LEU A 260 -2.35 9.01 9.57
C LEU A 260 -0.92 9.53 9.75
N ARG A 261 -0.59 10.62 9.05
CA ARG A 261 0.75 11.21 9.00
C ARG A 261 0.89 12.35 9.99
N PHE A 262 1.92 12.31 10.82
CA PHE A 262 2.31 13.38 11.73
C PHE A 262 3.41 14.22 11.08
N ASN A 263 3.22 15.54 11.07
CA ASN A 263 4.15 16.46 10.41
C ASN A 263 5.48 16.59 11.18
N ILE A 264 6.57 16.88 10.46
CA ILE A 264 7.90 17.12 11.05
C ILE A 264 7.84 18.41 11.89
N PRO A 265 8.09 18.37 13.21
CA PRO A 265 7.88 19.54 14.06
C PRO A 265 8.93 20.64 13.81
N PHE A 266 10.18 20.28 13.52
CA PHE A 266 11.30 21.21 13.36
C PHE A 266 11.81 21.29 11.92
N GLY A 267 10.92 21.10 10.96
CA GLY A 267 11.19 21.23 9.53
C GLY A 267 10.75 22.59 8.97
N GLU A 268 11.31 22.94 7.81
CA GLU A 268 10.96 24.17 7.07
C GLU A 268 10.27 23.86 5.72
N ASP A 269 10.34 22.59 5.31
CA ASP A 269 9.69 22.04 4.15
C ASP A 269 8.16 22.14 4.25
N ARG A 270 7.48 22.23 3.10
CA ARG A 270 6.02 22.49 3.03
C ARG A 270 5.14 21.45 3.75
N TYR A 271 5.71 20.30 4.10
CA TYR A 271 5.03 19.22 4.82
C TYR A 271 5.43 19.15 6.30
N ALA A 272 6.33 20.01 6.77
CA ALA A 272 6.62 20.21 8.17
C ALA A 272 5.45 20.96 8.86
N LEU A 273 5.38 20.84 10.19
CA LEU A 273 4.21 21.23 10.96
C LEU A 273 3.81 22.69 10.77
N ALA A 274 4.74 23.63 10.94
CA ALA A 274 4.43 25.05 10.85
C ALA A 274 4.10 25.49 9.41
N PRO A 275 4.91 25.18 8.37
CA PRO A 275 4.54 25.47 6.98
C PRO A 275 3.20 24.85 6.55
N TRP A 276 2.92 23.61 6.98
CA TRP A 276 1.65 22.94 6.69
C TRP A 276 0.47 23.66 7.35
N ALA A 277 0.62 24.03 8.63
CA ALA A 277 -0.41 24.76 9.35
C ALA A 277 -0.71 26.14 8.75
N GLU A 278 0.33 26.87 8.34
CA GLU A 278 0.21 28.15 7.63
C GLU A 278 -0.54 27.97 6.30
N TRP A 279 -0.12 27.02 5.47
CA TRP A 279 -0.74 26.76 4.17
C TRP A 279 -2.20 26.30 4.28
N TYR A 280 -2.48 25.38 5.21
CA TYR A 280 -3.84 24.87 5.39
C TYR A 280 -4.75 25.96 5.99
N ALA A 281 -4.24 26.80 6.89
CA ALA A 281 -4.96 27.96 7.42
C ALA A 281 -5.39 28.92 6.29
N GLU A 282 -4.47 29.29 5.40
CA GLU A 282 -4.77 30.16 4.25
C GLU A 282 -5.81 29.51 3.31
N THR A 283 -5.64 28.22 3.02
CA THR A 283 -6.56 27.46 2.16
C THR A 283 -7.98 27.43 2.75
N TYR A 284 -8.07 27.12 4.04
CA TYR A 284 -9.34 27.04 4.75
C TYR A 284 -10.00 28.42 4.87
N GLN A 285 -9.24 29.50 5.10
CA GLN A 285 -9.77 30.87 5.13
C GLN A 285 -10.40 31.25 3.79
N GLY A 286 -9.75 30.90 2.67
CA GLY A 286 -10.32 31.09 1.34
C GLY A 286 -11.64 30.35 1.16
N GLN A 287 -11.67 29.07 1.56
CA GLN A 287 -12.87 28.24 1.50
C GLN A 287 -13.99 28.77 2.41
N ARG A 288 -13.68 29.25 3.60
CA ARG A 288 -14.63 29.88 4.54
C ARG A 288 -15.20 31.18 4.02
N ALA A 289 -14.42 31.98 3.29
CA ALA A 289 -14.89 33.21 2.70
C ALA A 289 -15.92 32.97 1.58
N GLU A 290 -15.74 31.89 0.81
CA GLU A 290 -16.63 31.53 -0.30
C GLU A 290 -17.81 30.63 0.12
N PHE A 291 -17.56 29.70 1.05
CA PHE A 291 -18.47 28.65 1.47
C PHE A 291 -18.50 28.50 3.01
N PRO A 292 -18.92 29.54 3.75
CA PRO A 292 -18.89 29.57 5.21
C PRO A 292 -19.73 28.46 5.87
N GLU A 293 -20.79 27.99 5.22
CA GLU A 293 -21.65 26.92 5.71
C GLU A 293 -20.94 25.56 5.81
N TYR A 294 -19.92 25.31 4.97
CA TYR A 294 -19.12 24.09 4.99
C TYR A 294 -17.79 24.26 5.76
N HIS A 295 -17.43 25.49 6.12
CA HIS A 295 -16.18 25.83 6.80
C HIS A 295 -16.39 26.73 8.04
N PRO A 296 -17.21 26.31 9.03
CA PRO A 296 -17.63 27.15 10.16
C PRO A 296 -16.51 27.51 11.15
N LEU A 297 -15.44 26.72 11.24
CA LEU A 297 -14.38 26.94 12.25
C LEU A 297 -13.59 28.24 12.03
N ALA A 298 -13.16 28.84 13.14
CA ALA A 298 -12.11 29.86 13.13
C ALA A 298 -10.76 29.23 12.77
N VAL A 299 -9.80 30.06 12.34
CA VAL A 299 -8.47 29.61 11.93
C VAL A 299 -7.42 30.29 12.79
N HIS A 300 -6.49 29.52 13.39
CA HIS A 300 -5.39 30.10 14.17
C HIS A 300 -4.64 31.15 13.33
N PRO A 301 -4.35 32.37 13.85
CA PRO A 301 -4.35 32.77 15.26
C PRO A 301 -5.65 33.40 15.80
N GLU A 302 -6.79 33.28 15.10
CA GLU A 302 -8.09 33.63 15.69
C GLU A 302 -8.33 32.80 16.96
N SER A 303 -8.95 33.41 17.98
CA SER A 303 -9.26 32.71 19.23
C SER A 303 -10.19 31.53 18.97
N GLY A 304 -9.80 30.34 19.46
CA GLY A 304 -10.49 29.08 19.17
C GLY A 304 -10.31 28.57 17.75
N GLY A 305 -9.42 29.21 16.99
CA GLY A 305 -9.06 28.76 15.67
C GLY A 305 -8.34 27.43 15.71
N PHE A 306 -8.57 26.60 14.70
CA PHE A 306 -7.92 25.30 14.66
C PHE A 306 -6.44 25.44 14.24
N LEU A 307 -5.61 24.53 14.73
CA LEU A 307 -4.19 24.37 14.39
C LEU A 307 -3.93 22.92 13.98
N PRO A 308 -3.69 22.61 12.69
CA PRO A 308 -3.46 21.25 12.23
C PRO A 308 -2.04 20.78 12.57
N PHE A 309 -1.90 19.48 12.83
CA PHE A 309 -0.60 18.87 13.15
C PHE A 309 -0.38 17.47 12.55
N ALA A 310 -1.45 16.89 12.00
CA ALA A 310 -1.43 15.61 11.32
C ALA A 310 -2.51 15.55 10.25
N ASN A 311 -2.32 14.68 9.26
CA ASN A 311 -3.28 14.50 8.17
C ASN A 311 -3.36 13.06 7.67
N SER A 312 -4.52 12.65 7.19
CA SER A 312 -4.71 11.35 6.54
C SER A 312 -4.11 11.33 5.12
N ILE A 313 -4.00 10.14 4.52
CA ILE A 313 -3.69 10.00 3.09
C ILE A 313 -4.77 10.57 2.17
N ASP A 314 -6.02 10.62 2.65
CA ASP A 314 -7.17 11.14 1.91
C ASP A 314 -7.32 12.67 2.04
N GLY A 315 -6.61 13.29 2.99
CA GLY A 315 -6.55 14.75 3.16
C GLY A 315 -7.38 15.30 4.31
N ASP A 316 -7.89 14.44 5.19
CA ASP A 316 -8.49 14.83 6.47
C ASP A 316 -7.41 15.39 7.40
N GLN A 317 -7.76 16.38 8.22
CA GLN A 317 -6.83 16.99 9.18
C GLN A 317 -7.19 16.62 10.61
N LEU A 318 -6.17 16.33 11.41
CA LEU A 318 -6.28 16.29 12.86
C LEU A 318 -5.69 17.59 13.42
N CYS A 319 -6.50 18.31 14.18
CA CYS A 319 -6.20 19.65 14.65
C CYS A 319 -6.46 19.76 16.16
N TRP A 320 -5.86 20.78 16.78
CA TRP A 320 -6.37 21.33 18.04
C TRP A 320 -7.25 22.53 17.76
N LEU A 321 -8.31 22.74 18.54
CA LEU A 321 -8.90 24.08 18.67
C LEU A 321 -8.13 24.81 19.76
N THR A 322 -7.66 26.02 19.47
CA THR A 322 -6.88 26.83 20.41
C THR A 322 -7.77 27.50 21.48
N GLU A 323 -8.58 26.69 22.15
CA GLU A 323 -9.56 27.06 23.17
C GLU A 323 -9.16 26.51 24.54
N GLY A 324 -9.18 27.36 25.56
CA GLY A 324 -8.85 26.98 26.93
C GLY A 324 -7.88 27.96 27.59
N ALA A 325 -7.54 27.69 28.86
CA ALA A 325 -6.63 28.54 29.62
C ALA A 325 -5.16 28.28 29.23
N THR A 326 -4.85 27.04 28.86
CA THR A 326 -3.52 26.56 28.48
C THR A 326 -3.61 25.65 27.25
N PRO A 327 -2.49 25.42 26.53
CA PRO A 327 -2.46 24.44 25.46
C PRO A 327 -2.88 23.02 25.86
N ASP A 328 -2.71 22.65 27.13
CA ASP A 328 -3.15 21.33 27.61
C ASP A 328 -4.69 21.20 27.70
N ASP A 329 -5.42 22.32 27.63
CA ASP A 329 -6.88 22.35 27.62
C ASP A 329 -7.48 22.28 26.20
N TRP A 330 -6.64 22.39 25.16
CA TRP A 330 -7.09 22.49 23.77
C TRP A 330 -7.74 21.18 23.32
N PRO A 331 -9.03 21.21 22.91
CA PRO A 331 -9.69 20.01 22.45
C PRO A 331 -9.18 19.60 21.05
N LEU A 332 -9.14 18.30 20.81
CA LEU A 332 -8.86 17.75 19.49
C LEU A 332 -10.08 17.83 18.59
N ILE A 333 -9.88 17.99 17.30
CA ILE A 333 -10.94 17.94 16.30
C ILE A 333 -10.40 17.31 15.01
N VAL A 334 -11.28 16.60 14.29
CA VAL A 334 -11.01 16.13 12.93
C VAL A 334 -11.74 17.05 11.96
N VAL A 335 -11.03 17.56 10.96
CA VAL A 335 -11.61 18.29 9.83
C VAL A 335 -11.60 17.34 8.63
N PRO A 336 -12.70 16.59 8.39
CA PRO A 336 -12.77 15.64 7.30
C PRO A 336 -12.82 16.36 5.95
N ARG A 337 -12.24 15.74 4.92
CA ARG A 337 -12.27 16.28 3.55
C ARG A 337 -13.61 16.02 2.84
N HIS A 338 -14.25 14.92 3.18
CA HIS A 338 -15.39 14.36 2.43
C HIS A 338 -16.69 14.25 3.25
N ALA A 339 -16.73 14.89 4.42
CA ALA A 339 -17.89 14.92 5.30
C ALA A 339 -18.02 16.28 5.99
N ASP A 340 -19.16 16.53 6.61
CA ASP A 340 -19.35 17.70 7.46
C ASP A 340 -18.50 17.59 8.73
N GLN A 341 -18.04 18.74 9.21
CA GLN A 341 -17.21 18.83 10.40
C GLN A 341 -18.02 18.42 11.65
N GLY A 342 -17.47 17.45 12.39
CA GLY A 342 -18.05 16.99 13.66
C GLY A 342 -17.70 17.90 14.85
N PRO A 343 -18.25 17.61 16.03
CA PRO A 343 -17.82 18.27 17.27
C PRO A 343 -16.38 17.89 17.64
N PRO A 344 -15.74 18.64 18.54
CA PRO A 344 -14.44 18.25 19.10
C PRO A 344 -14.51 16.87 19.77
N LEU A 345 -13.40 16.16 19.75
CA LEU A 345 -13.27 14.83 20.35
C LEU A 345 -13.29 14.95 21.88
N ASN A 346 -13.95 13.99 22.53
CA ASN A 346 -14.03 13.91 24.00
C ASN A 346 -12.82 13.18 24.62
N THR A 347 -11.72 13.08 23.88
CA THR A 347 -10.53 12.32 24.22
C THR A 347 -9.26 13.11 23.94
N ASP A 348 -8.22 12.87 24.72
CA ASP A 348 -6.87 13.38 24.46
C ASP A 348 -6.19 12.63 23.30
N LEU A 349 -4.99 13.08 22.90
CA LEU A 349 -4.33 12.60 21.69
C LEU A 349 -3.94 11.13 21.82
N THR A 350 -3.29 10.78 22.94
CA THR A 350 -2.80 9.41 23.11
C THR A 350 -3.95 8.43 23.25
N LYS A 351 -5.02 8.81 23.95
CA LYS A 351 -6.23 7.99 24.06
C LYS A 351 -6.90 7.82 22.71
N THR A 352 -7.01 8.89 21.91
CA THR A 352 -7.58 8.82 20.56
C THR A 352 -6.78 7.85 19.69
N LEU A 353 -5.46 7.97 19.64
CA LEU A 353 -4.58 7.06 18.90
C LEU A 353 -4.69 5.62 19.40
N LEU A 354 -4.65 5.40 20.72
CA LEU A 354 -4.78 4.06 21.31
C LEU A 354 -6.10 3.40 20.95
N GLU A 355 -7.22 4.10 21.12
CA GLU A 355 -8.53 3.51 20.82
C GLU A 355 -8.73 3.30 19.32
N TRP A 356 -8.17 4.18 18.48
CA TRP A 356 -8.17 3.99 17.03
C TRP A 356 -7.35 2.76 16.62
N LEU A 357 -6.10 2.62 17.09
CA LEU A 357 -5.22 1.47 16.84
C LEU A 357 -5.80 0.14 17.36
N ARG A 358 -6.64 0.20 18.39
CA ARG A 358 -7.37 -0.97 18.92
C ARG A 358 -8.63 -1.30 18.13
N GLY A 359 -8.99 -0.52 17.12
CA GLY A 359 -10.25 -0.65 16.37
C GLY A 359 -11.50 -0.31 17.19
N ARG A 360 -11.35 0.44 18.30
CA ARG A 360 -12.43 0.80 19.23
C ARG A 360 -12.89 2.25 19.09
N PHE A 361 -12.30 3.00 18.17
CA PHE A 361 -12.67 4.37 17.87
C PHE A 361 -12.69 4.60 16.36
N ALA A 362 -13.71 5.32 15.90
CA ALA A 362 -13.84 5.80 14.54
C ALA A 362 -14.70 7.07 14.54
N THR A 363 -14.42 7.96 13.59
CA THR A 363 -15.20 9.16 13.29
C THR A 363 -14.97 9.54 11.82
N GLU A 364 -15.78 10.44 11.27
CA GLU A 364 -15.50 11.01 9.95
C GLU A 364 -14.07 11.58 9.90
N GLY A 365 -13.31 11.23 8.86
CA GLY A 365 -11.88 11.55 8.70
C GLY A 365 -10.89 10.70 9.52
N LEU A 366 -11.38 9.84 10.42
CA LEU A 366 -10.58 8.82 11.11
C LEU A 366 -11.36 7.48 11.12
N PRO A 367 -11.36 6.75 9.99
CA PRO A 367 -12.19 5.55 9.81
C PRO A 367 -11.73 4.40 10.74
N PRO A 368 -12.58 3.39 10.97
CA PRO A 368 -12.17 2.22 11.75
C PRO A 368 -10.96 1.54 11.10
N LEU A 369 -9.97 1.16 11.91
CA LEU A 369 -8.80 0.43 11.46
C LEU A 369 -9.09 -1.07 11.32
N GLY A 370 -8.99 -1.58 10.10
CA GLY A 370 -9.18 -3.00 9.79
C GLY A 370 -10.63 -3.47 9.96
N ARG A 371 -10.85 -4.77 9.75
CA ARG A 371 -12.15 -5.42 9.96
C ARG A 371 -12.28 -5.95 11.40
N ARG A 372 -13.52 -6.14 11.86
CA ARG A 372 -13.81 -6.52 13.25
C ARG A 372 -13.22 -7.88 13.66
N ASP A 373 -12.96 -8.75 12.69
CA ASP A 373 -12.44 -10.10 12.84
C ASP A 373 -10.92 -10.21 12.66
N GLU A 374 -10.24 -9.13 12.28
CA GLU A 374 -8.78 -9.09 12.14
C GLU A 374 -8.11 -8.85 13.51
N ASP A 375 -6.90 -9.42 13.72
CA ASP A 375 -6.05 -9.04 14.85
C ASP A 375 -5.32 -7.73 14.49
N PRO A 376 -5.56 -6.60 15.20
CA PRO A 376 -4.88 -5.34 14.89
C PRO A 376 -3.36 -5.46 14.90
N LEU A 377 -2.80 -6.40 15.66
CA LEU A 377 -1.37 -6.63 15.73
C LEU A 377 -0.77 -7.18 14.43
N ASP A 378 -1.59 -7.58 13.45
CA ASP A 378 -1.12 -8.00 12.13
C ASP A 378 -0.77 -6.80 11.23
N TYR A 379 -1.38 -5.64 11.45
CA TYR A 379 -1.22 -4.47 10.55
C TYR A 379 -0.86 -3.16 11.24
N ILE A 380 -1.13 -2.95 12.53
CA ILE A 380 -0.79 -1.65 13.17
C ILE A 380 0.71 -1.40 13.15
N ALA A 381 1.16 -0.24 12.71
CA ALA A 381 2.59 0.07 12.65
C ALA A 381 2.79 1.59 12.73
N PHE A 382 4.03 1.98 13.03
CA PHE A 382 4.48 3.35 12.88
C PHE A 382 5.71 3.37 11.97
N GLU A 383 5.61 4.12 10.87
CA GLU A 383 6.70 4.31 9.92
C GLU A 383 7.28 5.71 10.11
N PRO A 384 8.49 5.85 10.69
CA PRO A 384 9.11 7.16 10.86
C PRO A 384 9.40 7.79 9.50
N HIS A 385 9.29 9.11 9.40
CA HIS A 385 9.77 9.83 8.22
C HIS A 385 11.30 9.78 8.15
N ASP A 386 11.87 9.82 6.94
CA ASP A 386 13.31 9.79 6.74
C ASP A 386 13.97 11.01 7.40
N ALA A 387 14.73 10.78 8.48
CA ALA A 387 15.45 11.83 9.19
C ALA A 387 16.48 12.56 8.29
N ALA A 388 16.92 11.92 7.20
CA ALA A 388 17.93 12.43 6.27
C ALA A 388 17.37 13.26 5.11
N ALA A 389 16.10 13.08 4.71
CA ALA A 389 15.52 13.85 3.61
C ALA A 389 15.40 15.35 3.95
N ALA A 390 15.41 15.70 5.25
CA ALA A 390 15.47 17.08 5.70
C ALA A 390 16.85 17.74 5.49
N ALA A 391 17.91 16.98 5.18
CA ALA A 391 19.29 17.48 5.10
C ALA A 391 19.74 17.93 3.70
N ASP A 392 19.17 17.38 2.63
CA ASP A 392 19.81 17.39 1.29
C ASP A 392 19.14 18.24 0.19
N ASP A 393 18.06 18.99 0.48
CA ASP A 393 17.59 20.03 -0.44
C ASP A 393 18.15 21.40 -0.03
N HIS A 394 19.35 21.71 -0.53
CA HIS A 394 19.99 23.03 -0.48
C HIS A 394 20.12 23.65 -1.87
#